data_AF-A0AA85AJK2-F1
#
_entry.id   AF-A0AA85AJK2-F1
#
_cell.length_a   1.000
_cell.length_b   1.000
_cell.length_c   1.000
_cell.angle_alpha   90.00
_cell.angle_beta   90.00
_cell.angle_gamma   90.00
#
_symmetry.space_group_name_H-M   'P 1'
#
loop_
_entity.id
_entity.type
_entity.pdbx_description
1 polymer ?
#
loop_
_entity_poly.entity_id
_entity_poly.type
_entity_poly.pdbx_seq_one_letter_code
_entity_poly.pdbx_strand_id
1 'polypeptide(L)'
;MKCNQVICHNEPIHWIKLIIYIISYITSGIQLTIGTEYLVTDDKLITGHYIIELMKSISNHLLNTDYMILYRLIVIILYTISSQMGYFYIYPNNNEGIQLIQVLYLFKFFTCVTMTLNVIYFITSIPLQYFNLGHVRGYQFLVVFSFNSTMTLFYWSAFLYDPKMIYEIDELKNMPLWYNHLCHLLPPITLVIDAYLCHPKIVSFYNALKIECFIGIIYNIFF
;
A
#
# COMPACT_ATOMS: atom_id res chain seq x y z
N MET A 1 -10.87 11.11 49.90
CA MET A 1 -10.19 12.08 49.01
C MET A 1 -10.49 11.65 47.58
N LYS A 2 -11.36 12.38 46.88
CA LYS A 2 -11.66 12.18 45.46
C LYS A 2 -10.49 12.72 44.64
N CYS A 3 -9.99 11.96 43.67
CA CYS A 3 -9.32 12.55 42.51
C CYS A 3 -9.81 11.83 41.25
N ASN A 4 -10.31 12.62 40.33
CA ASN A 4 -11.17 12.26 39.21
C ASN A 4 -10.45 11.42 38.14
N GLN A 5 -11.10 10.37 37.67
CA GLN A 5 -10.88 9.81 36.33
C GLN A 5 -11.50 10.79 35.31
N VAL A 6 -10.65 11.53 34.62
CA VAL A 6 -10.96 12.18 33.34
C VAL A 6 -9.72 12.02 32.47
N ILE A 7 -9.94 11.94 31.14
CA ILE A 7 -8.98 11.89 30.02
C ILE A 7 -8.75 10.45 29.50
N CYS A 8 -9.13 10.05 28.29
CA CYS A 8 -9.93 10.66 27.23
C CYS A 8 -10.43 9.51 26.33
N HIS A 9 -11.71 9.52 25.99
CA HIS A 9 -12.21 8.89 24.76
C HIS A 9 -11.44 9.52 23.58
N ASN A 10 -10.66 8.73 22.84
CA ASN A 10 -10.19 9.14 21.52
C ASN A 10 -10.77 8.17 20.49
N GLU A 11 -11.73 8.70 19.75
CA GLU A 11 -12.61 8.00 18.83
C GLU A 11 -11.84 7.37 17.65
N PRO A 12 -12.00 6.05 17.39
CA PRO A 12 -11.54 5.43 16.14
C PRO A 12 -12.40 5.83 14.92
N ILE A 13 -13.43 6.66 15.12
CA ILE A 13 -14.46 6.99 14.13
C ILE A 13 -13.94 7.96 13.04
N HIS A 14 -12.94 8.78 13.34
CA HIS A 14 -12.43 9.78 12.40
C HIS A 14 -11.66 9.19 11.21
N TRP A 15 -10.93 8.08 11.43
CA TRP A 15 -10.12 7.45 10.39
C TRP A 15 -10.93 6.54 9.47
N ILE A 16 -11.94 5.85 10.01
CA ILE A 16 -12.92 5.11 9.19
C ILE A 16 -13.68 6.09 8.30
N LYS A 17 -14.06 7.25 8.82
CA LYS A 17 -14.65 8.33 8.01
C LYS A 17 -13.70 8.83 6.92
N LEU A 18 -12.41 9.00 7.20
CA LEU A 18 -11.42 9.40 6.20
C LEU A 18 -11.25 8.35 5.09
N ILE A 19 -11.20 7.06 5.45
CA ILE A 19 -11.12 5.95 4.50
C ILE A 19 -12.39 5.88 3.64
N ILE A 20 -13.58 5.99 4.25
CA ILE A 20 -14.85 6.05 3.52
C ILE A 20 -14.90 7.28 2.61
N TYR A 21 -14.39 8.43 3.04
CA TYR A 21 -14.35 9.66 2.24
C TYR A 21 -13.41 9.52 1.04
N ILE A 22 -12.25 8.87 1.21
CA ILE A 22 -11.32 8.57 0.13
C ILE A 22 -11.94 7.58 -0.86
N ILE A 23 -12.59 6.52 -0.38
CA ILE A 23 -13.30 5.55 -1.24
C ILE A 23 -14.44 6.25 -2.00
N SER A 24 -15.23 7.09 -1.32
CA SER A 24 -16.34 7.84 -1.91
C SER A 24 -15.85 8.85 -2.96
N TYR A 25 -14.73 9.53 -2.70
CA TYR A 25 -14.11 10.47 -3.63
C TYR A 25 -13.64 9.76 -4.91
N ILE A 26 -12.99 8.61 -4.77
CA ILE A 26 -12.56 7.77 -5.89
C ILE A 26 -13.78 7.30 -6.71
N THR A 27 -14.86 6.86 -6.07
CA THR A 27 -16.09 6.44 -6.79
C THR A 27 -16.81 7.61 -7.46
N SER A 28 -16.74 8.82 -6.90
CA SER A 28 -17.39 10.01 -7.48
C SER A 28 -16.65 10.56 -8.71
N GLY A 29 -15.32 10.42 -8.75
CA GLY A 29 -14.51 10.78 -9.93
C GLY A 29 -14.83 9.91 -11.17
N ILE A 30 -15.29 8.68 -10.95
CA ILE A 30 -15.70 7.73 -12.00
C ILE A 30 -17.03 8.14 -12.66
N GLN A 31 -17.92 8.83 -11.93
CA GLN A 31 -19.21 9.29 -12.49
C GLN A 31 -19.08 10.56 -13.35
N LEU A 32 -18.06 11.39 -13.14
CA LEU A 32 -17.90 12.66 -13.88
C LEU A 32 -17.45 12.47 -15.34
N THR A 33 -16.95 11.29 -15.71
CA THR A 33 -16.37 11.03 -17.04
C THR A 33 -17.39 10.67 -18.12
N ILE A 34 -18.68 10.56 -17.77
CA ILE A 34 -19.73 10.05 -18.69
C ILE A 34 -20.46 11.17 -19.45
N GLY A 35 -20.31 12.44 -19.07
CA GLY A 35 -21.07 13.54 -19.67
C GLY A 35 -20.22 14.50 -20.48
N THR A 36 -20.10 14.32 -21.81
CA THR A 36 -19.96 15.44 -22.76
C THR A 36 -20.20 14.98 -24.21
N GLU A 37 -21.38 15.33 -24.73
CA GLU A 37 -21.86 15.15 -26.11
C GLU A 37 -22.09 16.56 -26.73
N TYR A 38 -21.30 16.98 -27.73
CA TYR A 38 -21.62 17.24 -29.17
C TYR A 38 -21.16 18.71 -29.48
N LEU A 39 -20.70 19.16 -30.67
CA LEU A 39 -21.25 19.13 -32.04
C LEU A 39 -20.24 19.88 -32.97
N VAL A 40 -19.81 19.35 -34.14
CA VAL A 40 -19.26 20.15 -35.29
C VAL A 40 -19.48 19.38 -36.62
N THR A 41 -19.56 20.08 -37.76
CA THR A 41 -19.97 19.67 -39.13
C THR A 41 -18.87 19.17 -40.09
N ASP A 42 -19.28 18.51 -41.19
CA ASP A 42 -18.76 17.26 -41.80
C ASP A 42 -17.36 17.16 -42.45
N ASP A 43 -16.81 18.10 -43.23
CA ASP A 43 -15.56 17.80 -44.00
C ASP A 43 -14.24 18.23 -43.35
N LYS A 44 -14.27 19.14 -42.37
CA LYS A 44 -13.16 19.35 -41.41
C LYS A 44 -13.30 18.44 -40.18
N LEU A 45 -14.40 17.70 -40.12
CA LEU A 45 -14.76 16.86 -38.99
C LEU A 45 -13.88 15.63 -38.91
N ILE A 46 -13.49 15.02 -40.02
CA ILE A 46 -12.74 13.75 -39.97
C ILE A 46 -11.34 13.98 -39.39
N THR A 47 -10.63 15.01 -39.84
CA THR A 47 -9.29 15.36 -39.32
C THR A 47 -9.38 15.97 -37.92
N GLY A 48 -10.39 16.79 -37.66
CA GLY A 48 -10.64 17.36 -36.33
C GLY A 48 -11.06 16.30 -35.31
N HIS A 49 -11.88 15.33 -35.70
CA HIS A 49 -12.32 14.22 -34.86
C HIS A 49 -11.16 13.30 -34.53
N TYR A 50 -10.29 12.96 -35.50
CA TYR A 50 -9.06 12.20 -35.21
C TYR A 50 -8.12 12.94 -34.27
N ILE A 51 -7.94 14.25 -34.44
CA ILE A 51 -7.09 15.05 -33.54
C ILE A 51 -7.74 15.17 -32.15
N ILE A 52 -9.06 15.35 -32.06
CA ILE A 52 -9.78 15.42 -30.78
C ILE A 52 -9.80 14.06 -30.08
N GLU A 53 -10.00 12.96 -30.80
CA GLU A 53 -9.89 11.59 -30.30
C GLU A 53 -8.48 11.29 -29.81
N LEU A 54 -7.45 11.70 -30.57
CA LEU A 54 -6.06 11.58 -30.18
C LEU A 54 -5.74 12.43 -28.95
N MET A 55 -6.22 13.67 -28.90
CA MET A 55 -6.03 14.56 -27.74
C MET A 55 -6.78 14.06 -26.51
N LYS A 56 -8.00 13.54 -26.67
CA LYS A 56 -8.76 12.88 -25.60
C LYS A 56 -8.08 11.61 -25.14
N SER A 57 -7.54 10.80 -26.05
CA SER A 57 -6.80 9.57 -25.74
C SER A 57 -5.49 9.90 -25.01
N ILE A 58 -4.72 10.87 -25.48
CA ILE A 58 -3.50 11.33 -24.83
C ILE A 58 -3.83 11.95 -23.47
N SER A 59 -4.85 12.81 -23.40
CA SER A 59 -5.29 13.44 -22.14
C SER A 59 -5.78 12.40 -21.13
N ASN A 60 -6.61 11.44 -21.54
CA ASN A 60 -7.09 10.34 -20.69
C ASN A 60 -5.93 9.44 -20.25
N HIS A 61 -4.96 9.16 -21.13
CA HIS A 61 -3.78 8.38 -20.78
C HIS A 61 -2.86 9.14 -19.80
N LEU A 62 -2.68 10.46 -20.00
CA LEU A 62 -1.89 11.32 -19.11
C LEU A 62 -2.58 11.44 -17.75
N LEU A 63 -3.88 11.74 -17.73
CA LEU A 63 -4.71 11.77 -16.53
C LEU A 63 -4.62 10.44 -15.79
N ASN A 64 -4.79 9.30 -16.47
CA ASN A 64 -4.68 7.99 -15.84
C ASN A 64 -3.30 7.76 -15.22
N THR A 65 -2.23 8.21 -15.88
CA THR A 65 -0.85 8.12 -15.35
C THR A 65 -0.63 8.98 -14.11
N ASP A 66 -1.11 10.23 -14.12
CA ASP A 66 -0.99 11.15 -13.00
C ASP A 66 -1.81 10.68 -11.79
N TYR A 67 -3.01 10.15 -12.02
CA TYR A 67 -3.85 9.55 -10.99
C TYR A 67 -3.18 8.31 -10.35
N MET A 68 -2.55 7.45 -11.15
CA MET A 68 -1.79 6.30 -10.64
C MET A 68 -0.60 6.74 -9.79
N ILE A 69 0.16 7.76 -10.23
CA ILE A 69 1.29 8.30 -9.45
C ILE A 69 0.79 8.91 -8.14
N LEU A 70 -0.28 9.71 -8.19
CA LEU A 70 -0.88 10.32 -7.00
C LEU A 70 -1.35 9.26 -5.99
N TYR A 71 -2.03 8.22 -6.46
CA TYR A 71 -2.44 7.08 -5.63
C TYR A 71 -1.24 6.46 -4.90
N ARG A 72 -0.17 6.13 -5.64
CA ARG A 72 1.03 5.53 -5.05
C ARG A 72 1.72 6.46 -4.05
N LEU A 73 1.78 7.75 -4.32
CA LEU A 73 2.33 8.75 -3.39
C LEU A 73 1.54 8.80 -2.08
N ILE A 74 0.20 8.81 -2.16
CA ILE A 74 -0.67 8.76 -0.98
C ILE A 74 -0.38 7.49 -0.16
N VAL A 75 -0.28 6.34 -0.83
CA VAL A 75 0.00 5.05 -0.18
C VAL A 75 1.39 5.05 0.49
N ILE A 76 2.42 5.60 -0.17
CA ILE A 76 3.76 5.75 0.41
C ILE A 76 3.72 6.60 1.68
N ILE A 77 3.01 7.74 1.65
CA ILE A 77 2.87 8.62 2.81
C ILE A 77 2.19 7.88 3.97
N LEU A 78 1.08 7.17 3.69
CA LEU A 78 0.37 6.39 4.71
C LEU A 78 1.25 5.32 5.34
N TYR A 79 2.01 4.57 4.53
CA TYR A 79 2.93 3.56 5.05
C TYR A 79 4.11 4.15 5.81
N THR A 80 4.61 5.31 5.41
CA THR A 80 5.69 6.01 6.10
C THR A 80 5.24 6.49 7.48
N ILE A 81 4.07 7.13 7.56
CA ILE A 81 3.47 7.57 8.83
C ILE A 81 3.22 6.36 9.74
N SER A 82 2.64 5.29 9.21
CA SER A 82 2.38 4.07 9.99
C SER A 82 3.68 3.46 10.53
N SER A 83 4.72 3.39 9.70
CA SER A 83 6.05 2.89 10.11
C SER A 83 6.68 3.78 11.19
N GLN A 84 6.54 5.10 11.10
CA GLN A 84 6.99 6.03 12.14
C GLN A 84 6.23 5.85 13.45
N MET A 85 4.90 5.67 13.40
CA MET A 85 4.11 5.37 14.59
C MET A 85 4.57 4.07 15.27
N GLY A 86 4.81 3.01 14.50
CA GLY A 86 5.35 1.75 15.02
C GLY A 86 6.74 1.94 15.67
N TYR A 87 7.62 2.72 15.05
CA TYR A 87 8.94 3.05 15.60
C TYR A 87 8.85 3.76 16.95
N PHE A 88 8.08 4.84 17.05
CA PHE A 88 7.96 5.61 18.29
C PHE A 88 7.18 4.88 19.39
N TYR A 89 6.33 3.92 19.03
CA TYR A 89 5.69 3.05 20.00
C TYR A 89 6.70 2.13 20.70
N ILE A 90 7.63 1.54 19.95
CA ILE A 90 8.67 0.66 20.50
C ILE A 90 9.78 1.45 21.20
N TYR A 91 10.13 2.62 20.68
CA TYR A 91 11.21 3.48 21.21
C TYR A 91 10.68 4.87 21.65
N PRO A 92 9.83 4.94 22.69
CA PRO A 92 9.14 6.18 23.06
C PRO A 92 10.06 7.27 23.64
N ASN A 93 11.22 6.90 24.19
CA ASN A 93 12.15 7.81 24.85
C ASN A 93 13.35 8.21 23.97
N ASN A 94 13.27 7.97 22.66
CA ASN A 94 14.38 8.27 21.76
C ASN A 94 14.38 9.74 21.34
N ASN A 95 14.92 10.60 22.20
CA ASN A 95 15.01 12.05 21.99
C ASN A 95 16.04 12.46 20.92
N GLU A 96 16.88 11.52 20.46
CA GLU A 96 17.92 11.74 19.46
C GLU A 96 17.45 11.47 18.01
N GLY A 97 16.16 11.13 17.83
CA GLY A 97 15.59 10.84 16.51
C GLY A 97 15.73 9.38 16.09
N ILE A 98 15.59 9.12 14.79
CA ILE A 98 15.59 7.75 14.24
C ILE A 98 17.03 7.23 14.15
N GLN A 99 17.37 6.20 14.93
CA GLN A 99 18.69 5.56 14.89
C GLN A 99 18.66 4.33 14.00
N LEU A 100 19.63 4.22 13.07
CA LEU A 100 19.69 3.12 12.09
C LEU A 100 19.71 1.73 12.76
N ILE A 101 20.47 1.57 13.86
CA ILE A 101 20.56 0.27 14.56
C ILE A 101 19.21 -0.18 15.14
N GLN A 102 18.39 0.76 15.59
CA GLN A 102 17.06 0.49 16.13
C GLN A 102 16.09 0.13 15.01
N VAL A 103 16.17 0.83 13.87
CA VAL A 103 15.41 0.47 12.66
C VAL A 103 15.78 -0.94 12.19
N LEU A 104 17.07 -1.30 12.22
CA LEU A 104 17.52 -2.65 11.89
C LEU A 104 16.91 -3.70 12.84
N TYR A 105 16.87 -3.40 14.15
CA TYR A 105 16.25 -4.30 15.12
C TYR A 105 14.74 -4.48 14.88
N LEU A 106 14.05 -3.46 14.37
CA LEU A 106 12.62 -3.56 14.06
C LEU A 106 12.32 -4.56 12.94
N PHE A 107 13.29 -4.91 12.08
CA PHE A 107 13.08 -5.94 11.06
C PHE A 107 12.88 -7.34 11.64
N LYS A 108 13.14 -7.55 12.94
CA LYS A 108 12.71 -8.77 13.63
C LYS A 108 11.18 -8.94 13.62
N PHE A 109 10.43 -7.84 13.55
CA PHE A 109 8.97 -7.85 13.54
C PHE A 109 8.44 -8.03 12.12
N PHE A 110 7.67 -9.10 11.88
CA PHE A 110 7.04 -9.34 10.57
C PHE A 110 6.19 -8.16 10.09
N THR A 111 5.52 -7.47 11.00
CA THR A 111 4.75 -6.24 10.75
C THR A 111 5.62 -5.12 10.16
N CYS A 112 6.87 -4.99 10.59
CA CYS A 112 7.80 -4.01 10.03
C CYS A 112 8.31 -4.46 8.65
N VAL A 113 8.62 -5.75 8.48
CA VAL A 113 9.03 -6.33 7.19
C VAL A 113 7.97 -6.11 6.12
N THR A 114 6.69 -6.41 6.41
CA THR A 114 5.59 -6.20 5.46
C THR A 114 5.50 -4.74 5.05
N MET A 115 5.51 -3.81 6.02
CA MET A 115 5.38 -2.38 5.75
C MET A 115 6.55 -1.86 4.91
N THR A 116 7.79 -2.25 5.23
CA THR A 116 8.96 -1.86 4.43
C THR A 116 8.89 -2.40 3.00
N LEU A 117 8.50 -3.67 2.81
CA LEU A 117 8.35 -4.25 1.47
C LEU A 117 7.32 -3.47 0.63
N ASN A 118 6.20 -3.04 1.22
CA ASN A 118 5.21 -2.23 0.53
C ASN A 118 5.75 -0.84 0.17
N VAL A 119 6.43 -0.16 1.11
CA VAL A 119 7.05 1.15 0.84
C VAL A 119 8.04 1.04 -0.32
N ILE A 120 8.93 0.04 -0.29
CA ILE A 120 9.90 -0.21 -1.37
C ILE A 120 9.17 -0.44 -2.69
N TYR A 121 8.17 -1.31 -2.72
CA TYR A 121 7.38 -1.60 -3.92
C TYR A 121 6.76 -0.34 -4.54
N PHE A 122 6.06 0.47 -3.74
CA PHE A 122 5.38 1.65 -4.25
C PHE A 122 6.37 2.72 -4.72
N ILE A 123 7.50 2.90 -4.01
CA ILE A 123 8.58 3.81 -4.42
C ILE A 123 9.20 3.36 -5.74
N THR A 124 9.53 2.07 -5.91
CA THR A 124 10.19 1.57 -7.12
C THR A 124 9.22 1.45 -8.29
N SER A 125 7.92 1.25 -8.05
CA SER A 125 6.92 1.12 -9.11
C SER A 125 6.72 2.40 -9.93
N ILE A 126 6.93 3.58 -9.33
CA ILE A 126 6.86 4.87 -10.03
C ILE A 126 7.92 4.98 -11.15
N PRO A 127 9.24 4.92 -10.86
CA PRO A 127 10.26 4.97 -11.90
C PRO A 127 10.19 3.76 -12.84
N LEU A 128 9.86 2.55 -12.35
CA LEU A 128 9.73 1.39 -13.24
C LEU A 128 8.60 1.54 -14.27
N GLN A 129 7.51 2.20 -13.89
CA GLN A 129 6.46 2.57 -14.84
C GLN A 129 6.93 3.63 -15.83
N TYR A 130 7.64 4.67 -15.35
CA TYR A 130 8.17 5.72 -16.20
C TYR A 130 9.18 5.20 -17.24
N PHE A 131 10.05 4.26 -16.85
CA PHE A 131 11.04 3.64 -17.73
C PHE A 131 10.52 2.42 -18.52
N ASN A 132 9.20 2.16 -18.52
CA ASN A 132 8.58 1.04 -19.21
C ASN A 132 9.14 -0.35 -18.85
N LEU A 133 9.67 -0.52 -17.64
CA LEU A 133 10.24 -1.77 -17.11
C LEU A 133 9.14 -2.69 -16.53
N GLY A 134 8.08 -2.91 -17.33
CA GLY A 134 6.86 -3.60 -16.88
C GLY A 134 7.06 -5.05 -16.41
N HIS A 135 8.09 -5.76 -16.92
CA HIS A 135 8.41 -7.11 -16.46
C HIS A 135 9.03 -7.12 -15.06
N VAL A 136 9.95 -6.20 -14.77
CA VAL A 136 10.57 -6.05 -13.45
C VAL A 136 9.50 -5.66 -12.42
N ARG A 137 8.64 -4.70 -12.78
CA ARG A 137 7.48 -4.32 -11.97
C ARG A 137 6.54 -5.49 -11.71
N GLY A 138 6.28 -6.33 -12.72
CA GLY A 138 5.46 -7.54 -12.57
C GLY A 138 6.03 -8.53 -11.56
N TYR A 139 7.35 -8.77 -11.58
CA TYR A 139 8.02 -9.58 -10.56
C TYR A 139 7.96 -8.94 -9.17
N GLN A 140 8.23 -7.64 -9.05
CA GLN A 140 8.12 -6.94 -7.77
C GLN A 140 6.70 -7.03 -7.18
N PHE A 141 5.68 -6.79 -8.01
CA PHE A 141 4.28 -6.93 -7.61
C PHE A 141 3.99 -8.34 -7.10
N LEU A 142 4.38 -9.36 -7.87
CA LEU A 142 4.07 -10.75 -7.52
C LEU A 142 4.73 -11.17 -6.19
N VAL A 143 6.00 -10.80 -5.99
CA VAL A 143 6.76 -11.05 -4.75
C VAL A 143 6.15 -10.35 -3.54
N VAL A 144 5.77 -9.08 -3.70
CA VAL A 144 5.21 -8.27 -2.60
C VAL A 144 3.79 -8.75 -2.28
N PHE A 145 3.00 -9.08 -3.30
CA PHE A 145 1.63 -9.57 -3.16
C PHE A 145 1.54 -10.94 -2.51
N SER A 146 2.36 -11.90 -2.94
CA SER A 146 2.41 -13.24 -2.34
C SER A 146 2.83 -13.18 -0.88
N PHE A 147 3.89 -12.42 -0.56
CA PHE A 147 4.38 -12.26 0.81
C PHE A 147 3.34 -11.63 1.72
N ASN A 148 2.74 -10.50 1.31
CA ASN A 148 1.72 -9.83 2.10
C ASN A 148 0.47 -10.69 2.26
N SER A 149 0.00 -11.35 1.21
CA SER A 149 -1.16 -12.25 1.29
C SER A 149 -0.90 -13.42 2.24
N THR A 150 0.29 -14.00 2.18
CA THR A 150 0.71 -15.09 3.07
C THR A 150 0.71 -14.61 4.53
N MET A 151 1.32 -13.45 4.81
CA MET A 151 1.35 -12.88 6.16
C MET A 151 -0.05 -12.53 6.68
N THR A 152 -0.90 -11.95 5.83
CA THR A 152 -2.32 -11.71 6.13
C THR A 152 -3.02 -13.01 6.51
N LEU A 153 -2.87 -14.07 5.70
CA LEU A 153 -3.51 -15.36 5.97
C LEU A 153 -3.01 -15.96 7.28
N PHE A 154 -1.69 -15.97 7.52
CA PHE A 154 -1.14 -16.48 8.77
C PHE A 154 -1.68 -15.73 9.98
N TYR A 155 -1.60 -14.40 9.95
CA TYR A 155 -2.02 -13.56 11.06
C TYR A 155 -3.52 -13.69 11.36
N TRP A 156 -4.37 -13.57 10.34
CA TRP A 156 -5.82 -13.65 10.54
C TRP A 156 -6.28 -15.07 10.86
N SER A 157 -5.63 -16.12 10.30
CA SER A 157 -5.94 -17.50 10.69
C SER A 157 -5.58 -17.77 12.14
N ALA A 158 -4.41 -17.30 12.60
CA ALA A 158 -3.99 -17.37 13.99
C ALA A 158 -5.00 -16.67 14.92
N PHE A 159 -5.37 -15.43 14.59
CA PHE A 159 -6.29 -14.64 15.40
C PHE A 159 -7.71 -15.24 15.44
N LEU A 160 -8.20 -15.78 14.32
CA LEU A 160 -9.53 -16.41 14.26
C LEU A 160 -9.57 -17.80 14.92
N TYR A 161 -8.44 -18.50 14.97
CA TYR A 161 -8.32 -19.79 15.66
C TYR A 161 -8.28 -19.61 17.18
N ASP A 162 -7.35 -18.80 17.67
CA ASP A 162 -7.28 -18.38 19.07
C ASP A 162 -6.65 -16.98 19.18
N PRO A 163 -7.40 -15.94 19.58
CA PRO A 163 -6.86 -14.59 19.78
C PRO A 163 -5.69 -14.53 20.75
N LYS A 164 -5.58 -15.48 21.69
CA LYS A 164 -4.47 -15.56 22.66
C LYS A 164 -3.14 -15.86 21.98
N MET A 165 -3.15 -16.59 20.87
CA MET A 165 -1.94 -17.00 20.14
C MET A 165 -1.14 -15.78 19.65
N ILE A 166 -1.81 -14.68 19.31
CA ILE A 166 -1.16 -13.41 18.91
C ILE A 166 -0.34 -12.81 20.06
N TYR A 167 -0.75 -13.03 21.31
CA TYR A 167 -0.05 -12.53 22.49
C TYR A 167 1.12 -13.44 22.93
N GLU A 168 1.21 -14.65 22.38
CA GLU A 168 2.29 -15.60 22.64
C GLU A 168 3.47 -15.40 21.67
N ILE A 169 3.21 -14.84 20.48
CA ILE A 169 4.23 -14.55 19.48
C ILE A 169 4.98 -13.28 19.88
N ASP A 170 6.27 -13.41 20.21
CA ASP A 170 7.13 -12.31 20.65
C ASP A 170 7.17 -11.15 19.64
N GLU A 171 7.06 -11.46 18.35
CA GLU A 171 7.04 -10.46 17.28
C GLU A 171 5.73 -9.67 17.22
N LEU A 172 4.63 -10.21 17.74
CA LEU A 172 3.31 -9.57 17.66
C LEU A 172 2.89 -8.94 18.99
N LYS A 173 3.25 -9.55 20.13
CA LYS A 173 2.82 -9.08 21.46
C LYS A 173 3.36 -7.68 21.81
N ASN A 174 4.50 -7.31 21.22
CA ASN A 174 5.19 -6.04 21.52
C ASN A 174 4.61 -4.86 20.72
N MET A 175 3.64 -5.09 19.85
CA MET A 175 2.95 -4.06 19.06
C MET A 175 1.49 -3.93 19.49
N PRO A 176 0.85 -2.76 19.32
CA PRO A 176 -0.58 -2.61 19.57
C PRO A 176 -1.39 -3.55 18.68
N LEU A 177 -2.40 -4.22 19.26
CA LEU A 177 -3.23 -5.16 18.51
C LEU A 177 -3.90 -4.51 17.28
N TRP A 178 -4.42 -3.29 17.44
CA TRP A 178 -5.03 -2.55 16.33
C TRP A 178 -4.03 -2.27 15.20
N TYR A 179 -2.76 -2.05 15.53
CA TYR A 179 -1.70 -1.78 14.57
C TYR A 179 -1.37 -3.05 13.78
N ASN A 180 -1.23 -4.18 14.47
CA ASN A 180 -1.06 -5.49 13.83
C ASN A 180 -2.25 -5.82 12.90
N HIS A 181 -3.50 -5.61 13.34
CA HIS A 181 -4.68 -5.83 12.49
C HIS A 181 -4.59 -5.02 11.18
N LEU A 182 -4.27 -3.73 11.27
CA LEU A 182 -4.19 -2.85 10.09
C LEU A 182 -3.02 -3.23 9.18
N CYS A 183 -1.84 -3.46 9.73
CA CYS A 183 -0.64 -3.81 8.97
C CYS A 183 -0.71 -5.19 8.30
N HIS A 184 -1.57 -6.08 8.78
CA HIS A 184 -1.84 -7.36 8.14
C HIS A 184 -3.13 -7.37 7.30
N LEU A 185 -3.84 -6.24 7.17
CA LEU A 185 -5.05 -6.12 6.33
C LEU A 185 -4.85 -5.16 5.16
N LEU A 186 -4.26 -4.00 5.39
CA LEU A 186 -4.13 -2.94 4.39
C LEU A 186 -3.21 -3.30 3.22
N PRO A 187 -2.04 -3.95 3.42
CA PRO A 187 -1.15 -4.31 2.32
C PRO A 187 -1.80 -5.05 1.15
N PRO A 188 -2.44 -6.23 1.34
CA PRO A 188 -3.06 -6.93 0.22
C PRO A 188 -4.15 -6.09 -0.45
N ILE A 189 -4.90 -5.28 0.29
CA ILE A 189 -5.94 -4.40 -0.28
C ILE A 189 -5.31 -3.34 -1.19
N THR A 190 -4.27 -2.63 -0.73
CA THR A 190 -3.60 -1.61 -1.55
C THR A 190 -2.93 -2.21 -2.79
N LEU A 191 -2.44 -3.44 -2.71
CA LEU A 191 -1.86 -4.15 -3.84
C LEU A 191 -2.92 -4.60 -4.84
N VAL A 192 -4.10 -5.05 -4.40
CA VAL A 192 -5.24 -5.35 -5.30
C VAL A 192 -5.70 -4.10 -6.03
N ILE A 193 -5.80 -2.96 -5.34
CA ILE A 193 -6.14 -1.68 -5.97
C ILE A 193 -5.06 -1.27 -6.98
N ASP A 194 -3.78 -1.37 -6.62
CA ASP A 194 -2.69 -1.07 -7.56
C ASP A 194 -2.70 -2.00 -8.78
N ALA A 195 -2.99 -3.29 -8.59
CA ALA A 195 -3.11 -4.26 -9.68
C ALA A 195 -4.27 -3.94 -10.62
N TYR A 196 -5.40 -3.53 -10.05
CA TYR A 196 -6.57 -3.09 -10.81
C TYR A 196 -6.29 -1.83 -11.63
N LEU A 197 -5.59 -0.85 -11.06
CA LEU A 197 -5.27 0.41 -11.73
C LEU A 197 -4.16 0.26 -12.78
N CYS A 198 -3.12 -0.51 -12.47
CA CYS A 198 -1.87 -0.49 -13.24
C CYS A 198 -1.63 -1.71 -14.11
N HIS A 199 -2.47 -2.75 -14.00
CA HIS A 199 -2.40 -4.00 -14.75
C HIS A 199 -0.95 -4.54 -14.87
N PRO A 200 -0.36 -5.05 -13.76
CA PRO A 200 0.99 -5.58 -13.79
C PRO A 200 1.12 -6.69 -14.84
N LYS A 201 2.25 -6.74 -15.55
CA LYS A 201 2.49 -7.80 -16.53
C LYS A 201 2.49 -9.15 -15.82
N ILE A 202 1.85 -10.13 -16.46
CA ILE A 202 1.92 -11.52 -16.03
C ILE A 202 3.38 -11.99 -16.18
N VAL A 203 3.92 -12.54 -15.10
CA VAL A 203 5.29 -13.07 -15.03
C VAL A 203 5.27 -14.48 -14.47
N SER A 204 6.40 -15.19 -14.59
CA SER A 204 6.50 -16.57 -14.11
C SER A 204 6.46 -16.62 -12.57
N PHE A 205 5.45 -17.30 -12.03
CA PHE A 205 5.34 -17.56 -10.60
C PHE A 205 6.54 -18.32 -10.05
N TYR A 206 7.07 -19.30 -10.80
CA TYR A 206 8.26 -20.06 -10.40
C TYR A 206 9.50 -19.18 -10.21
N ASN A 207 9.69 -18.18 -11.08
CA ASN A 207 10.80 -17.24 -10.94
C ASN A 207 10.58 -16.26 -9.79
N ALA A 208 9.34 -15.83 -9.53
CA ALA A 208 9.02 -15.02 -8.37
C ALA A 208 9.27 -15.77 -7.05
N LEU A 209 8.89 -17.05 -6.98
CA LEU A 209 9.19 -17.92 -5.85
C LEU A 209 10.70 -18.03 -5.58
N LYS A 210 11.52 -18.14 -6.62
CA LYS A 210 12.99 -18.13 -6.46
C LYS A 210 13.48 -16.85 -5.79
N ILE A 211 12.94 -15.69 -6.21
CA ILE A 211 13.28 -14.39 -5.64
C ILE A 211 12.83 -14.33 -4.18
N GLU A 212 11.61 -14.77 -3.86
CA GLU A 212 11.11 -14.85 -2.48
C GLU A 212 11.97 -15.74 -1.61
N CYS A 213 12.28 -16.96 -2.06
CA CYS A 213 13.15 -17.88 -1.32
C CYS A 213 14.53 -17.28 -1.09
N PHE A 214 15.11 -16.61 -2.08
CA PHE A 214 16.39 -15.94 -1.95
C PHE A 214 16.36 -14.81 -0.92
N ILE A 215 15.33 -13.96 -0.95
CA ILE A 215 15.12 -12.90 0.05
C ILE A 215 14.93 -13.51 1.45
N GLY A 216 14.16 -14.60 1.56
CA GLY A 216 13.96 -15.32 2.82
C GLY A 216 15.25 -15.91 3.38
N ILE A 217 16.12 -16.46 2.54
CA ILE A 217 17.44 -16.96 2.96
C ILE A 217 18.30 -15.80 3.50
N ILE A 218 18.34 -14.67 2.79
CA ILE A 218 19.05 -13.48 3.25
C ILE A 218 18.52 -13.05 4.61
N TYR A 219 17.20 -12.92 4.76
CA TYR A 219 16.57 -12.52 6.01
C TYR A 219 17.03 -13.39 7.19
N ASN A 220 16.95 -14.72 7.06
CA ASN A 220 17.34 -15.65 8.13
C ASN A 220 18.85 -15.71 8.42
N ILE A 221 19.70 -15.25 7.50
CA ILE A 221 21.15 -15.19 7.75
C ILE A 221 21.52 -13.94 8.54
N PHE A 222 20.82 -12.83 8.30
CA PHE A 222 21.14 -11.52 8.88
C PHE A 222 20.34 -11.18 10.14
N PHE A 223 19.24 -11.89 10.40
CA PHE A 223 18.32 -11.66 11.52
C PHE A 223 17.86 -12.98 12.14
#